data_AF-A0A0B6Y6K8-F1
#
_entry.id   AF-A0A0B6Y6K8-F1
#
_cell.length_a   1.000
_cell.length_b   1.000
_cell.length_c   1.000
_cell.angle_alpha   90.00
_cell.angle_beta   90.00
_cell.angle_gamma   90.00
#
_symmetry.space_group_name_H-M   'P 1'
#
loop_
_entity.id
_entity.type
_entity.pdbx_description
1 polymer ?
#
loop_
_entity_poly.entity_id
_entity_poly.type
_entity_poly.pdbx_seq_one_letter_code
_entity_poly.pdbx_strand_id
1 'polypeptide(L)'
;GMPTNTYKEIIRLNGLESEEEYKYSAKKGQCKLDSRHVVAYINDSVVLPQDEEAMKKYLYHNGPLSVGLNANMLQFYRHGISHPFKIFCEPFMVN
;
A
#
# COMPACT_ATOMS: atom_id res chain seq x y z
N GLY A 1 -2.22 9.57 0.69
CA GLY A 1 -0.96 9.27 1.40
C GLY A 1 -0.13 8.35 0.54
N MET A 2 1.17 8.25 0.78
CA MET A 2 2.06 7.36 0.04
C MET A 2 2.57 6.24 0.95
N PRO A 3 2.64 4.97 0.50
CA PRO A 3 3.14 3.86 1.31
C PRO A 3 4.55 4.11 1.87
N THR A 4 5.43 4.76 1.10
CA THR A 4 6.80 5.12 1.53
C THR A 4 6.83 6.02 2.77
N ASN A 5 5.89 6.95 2.89
CA ASN A 5 5.76 7.79 4.09
C ASN A 5 5.18 6.98 5.25
N THR A 6 4.19 6.12 4.99
CA THR A 6 3.61 5.23 6.00
C THR A 6 4.67 4.31 6.59
N TYR A 7 5.53 3.68 5.79
CA TYR A 7 6.59 2.81 6.30
C TYR A 7 7.58 3.53 7.20
N LYS A 8 7.98 4.76 6.84
CA LYS A 8 8.81 5.61 7.71
C LYS A 8 8.14 5.91 9.04
N GLU A 9 6.84 6.18 9.02
CA GLU A 9 6.08 6.44 10.24
C GLU A 9 5.93 5.19 11.12
N ILE A 10 5.76 4.00 10.54
CA ILE A 10 5.72 2.74 11.31
C ILE A 10 7.05 2.53 12.04
N ILE A 11 8.17 2.76 11.35
CA ILE A 11 9.51 2.68 11.95
C ILE A 11 9.65 3.71 13.08
N ARG A 12 9.23 4.96 12.84
CA ARG A 12 9.28 6.05 13.84
C ARG A 12 8.42 5.77 15.08
N LEU A 13 7.24 5.17 14.88
CA LEU A 13 6.29 4.82 15.94
C LEU A 13 6.63 3.50 16.65
N ASN A 14 7.63 2.77 16.15
CA ASN A 14 8.04 1.47 16.65
C ASN A 14 6.93 0.40 16.57
N GLY A 15 6.11 0.49 15.52
CA GLY A 15 5.13 -0.55 15.17
C GLY A 15 3.69 -0.07 15.00
N LEU A 16 2.81 -1.06 14.85
CA LEU A 16 1.37 -0.93 14.60
C LEU A 16 0.57 -1.86 15.51
N GLU A 17 -0.61 -1.39 15.89
CA GLU A 17 -1.64 -2.17 16.57
C GLU A 17 -2.45 -3.03 15.59
N SER A 18 -3.19 -3.99 16.13
CA SER A 18 -4.17 -4.76 15.35
C SER A 18 -5.39 -3.89 15.02
N GLU A 19 -6.13 -4.26 13.98
CA GLU A 19 -7.39 -3.60 13.61
C GLU A 19 -8.44 -3.69 14.73
N GLU A 20 -8.40 -4.72 15.57
CA GLU A 20 -9.33 -4.89 16.68
C GLU A 20 -9.10 -3.84 17.79
N GLU A 21 -7.84 -3.52 18.07
CA GLU A 21 -7.43 -2.51 19.07
C GLU A 21 -7.51 -1.09 18.50
N TYR A 22 -7.05 -0.89 17.25
CA TYR A 22 -7.11 0.40 16.54
C TYR A 22 -8.12 0.36 15.38
N LYS A 23 -9.40 0.43 15.70
CA LYS A 23 -10.49 0.34 14.70
C LYS A 23 -10.48 1.48 13.69
N TYR A 24 -10.66 1.14 12.42
CA TYR A 24 -10.84 2.12 11.35
C TYR A 24 -12.12 2.96 11.54
N SER A 25 -11.99 4.28 11.35
CA SER A 25 -13.09 5.24 11.58
C SER A 25 -13.49 6.04 10.35
N ALA A 26 -12.86 5.79 9.19
CA ALA A 26 -13.09 6.51 7.93
C ALA A 26 -12.97 8.04 8.00
N LYS A 27 -12.29 8.57 9.02
CA LYS A 27 -12.03 10.01 9.17
C LYS A 27 -10.68 10.25 9.83
N LYS A 28 -10.08 11.41 9.53
CA LYS A 28 -8.86 11.85 10.22
C LYS A 28 -9.19 12.07 11.70
N GLY A 29 -8.39 11.46 12.57
CA GLY A 29 -8.47 11.61 14.01
C GLY A 29 -7.12 12.03 14.62
N GLN A 30 -7.09 12.10 15.94
CA GLN A 30 -5.83 12.19 16.69
C GLN A 30 -5.20 10.80 16.79
N CYS A 31 -3.87 10.75 16.90
CA CYS A 31 -3.14 9.51 17.16
C CYS A 31 -3.47 9.01 18.57
N LYS A 32 -3.84 7.73 18.68
CA LYS A 32 -4.19 7.08 19.95
C LYS A 32 -3.38 5.80 20.17
N LEU A 33 -2.21 5.71 19.53
CA LEU A 33 -1.33 4.55 19.63
C LEU A 33 -0.96 4.28 21.10
N ASP A 34 -1.21 3.07 21.54
CA ASP A 34 -0.79 2.46 22.79
C ASP A 34 0.30 1.43 22.50
N SER A 35 1.52 1.70 22.96
CA SER A 35 2.66 0.81 22.73
C SER A 35 2.48 -0.60 23.29
N ARG A 36 1.53 -0.81 24.22
CA ARG A 36 1.23 -2.12 24.80
C ARG A 36 0.46 -3.03 23.85
N HIS A 37 -0.21 -2.48 22.83
CA HIS A 37 -1.02 -3.23 21.86
C HIS A 37 -0.34 -3.38 20.50
N VAL A 38 0.93 -2.99 20.38
CA VAL A 38 1.71 -3.14 19.15
C VAL A 38 1.94 -4.63 18.87
N VAL A 39 1.55 -5.07 17.68
CA VAL A 39 1.66 -6.47 17.23
C VAL A 39 2.50 -6.65 15.97
N ALA A 40 2.80 -5.56 15.24
CA ALA A 40 3.58 -5.62 14.00
C ALA A 40 4.60 -4.48 13.95
N TYR A 41 5.79 -4.77 13.43
CA TYR A 41 6.85 -3.79 13.21
C TYR A 41 7.56 -4.09 11.89
N ILE A 42 8.22 -3.07 11.34
CA ILE A 42 9.12 -3.21 10.20
C ILE A 42 10.42 -2.48 10.51
N ASN A 43 11.50 -2.95 9.92
CA ASN A 43 12.81 -2.31 10.06
C ASN A 43 13.13 -1.39 8.89
N ASP A 44 12.62 -1.71 7.70
CA ASP A 44 12.89 -0.96 6.47
C ASP A 44 11.84 -1.24 5.39
N SER A 45 11.92 -0.49 4.28
CA SER A 45 11.14 -0.70 3.05
C SER A 45 12.00 -0.44 1.82
N VAL A 46 11.82 -1.23 0.76
CA VAL A 46 12.54 -1.08 -0.51
C VAL A 46 11.59 -0.57 -1.59
N VAL A 47 12.02 0.44 -2.35
CA VAL A 47 11.31 0.91 -3.54
C VAL A 47 11.86 0.19 -4.76
N LEU A 48 10.98 -0.50 -5.49
CA LEU A 48 11.33 -1.23 -6.71
C LEU A 48 11.36 -0.29 -7.92
N PRO A 49 12.18 -0.59 -8.95
CA PRO A 49 12.13 0.12 -10.22
C PRO A 49 10.78 -0.07 -10.91
N GLN A 50 10.41 0.85 -11.79
CA GLN A 50 9.23 0.73 -12.66
C GLN A 50 9.51 -0.26 -13.82
N ASP A 51 9.75 -1.51 -13.47
CA ASP A 51 10.05 -2.62 -14.37
C ASP A 51 9.25 -3.85 -13.93
N GLU A 52 8.33 -4.29 -14.78
CA GLU A 52 7.45 -5.43 -14.49
C GLU A 52 8.20 -6.76 -14.31
N GLU A 53 9.34 -6.97 -14.99
CA GLU A 53 10.13 -8.19 -14.78
C GLU A 53 10.85 -8.16 -13.43
N ALA A 54 11.32 -6.99 -13.00
CA ALA A 54 11.86 -6.83 -11.65
C ALA A 54 10.78 -7.05 -10.58
N MET A 55 9.60 -6.46 -10.75
CA MET A 55 8.47 -6.62 -9.83
C MET A 55 8.00 -8.08 -9.75
N LYS A 56 7.86 -8.76 -10.89
CA LYS A 56 7.50 -10.18 -10.97
C LYS A 56 8.47 -11.08 -10.21
N LYS A 57 9.78 -10.88 -10.42
CA LYS A 57 10.82 -11.63 -9.69
C LYS A 57 10.75 -11.35 -8.20
N TYR A 58 10.62 -10.09 -7.81
CA TYR A 58 10.55 -9.72 -6.40
C TYR A 58 9.31 -10.30 -5.72
N LEU A 59 8.14 -10.22 -6.36
CA LEU A 59 6.88 -10.77 -5.87
C LEU A 59 6.99 -12.27 -5.59
N TYR A 60 7.60 -13.03 -6.52
CA TYR A 60 7.80 -14.47 -6.36
C TYR A 60 8.70 -14.82 -5.17
N HIS A 61 9.78 -14.06 -4.95
CA HIS A 61 10.77 -14.37 -3.92
C HIS A 61 10.44 -13.78 -2.54
N ASN A 62 9.77 -12.63 -2.46
CA ASN A 62 9.62 -11.86 -1.21
C ASN A 62 8.15 -11.70 -0.75
N GLY A 63 7.18 -11.99 -1.61
CA GLY A 63 5.76 -11.84 -1.30
C GLY A 63 5.17 -10.50 -1.76
N PRO A 64 4.00 -10.10 -1.22
CA PRO A 64 3.16 -9.02 -1.76
C PRO A 64 3.87 -7.67 -1.93
N LEU A 65 3.46 -6.93 -2.97
CA LEU A 65 3.93 -5.59 -3.28
C LEU A 65 2.86 -4.54 -3.02
N SER A 66 3.25 -3.38 -2.50
CA SER A 66 2.40 -2.19 -2.47
C SER A 66 2.61 -1.39 -3.75
N VAL A 67 1.55 -1.16 -4.52
CA VAL A 67 1.59 -0.47 -5.82
C VAL A 67 0.52 0.62 -5.92
N GLY A 68 0.86 1.71 -6.61
CA GLY A 68 -0.11 2.69 -7.08
C GLY A 68 -0.50 2.37 -8.53
N LEU A 69 -1.78 2.50 -8.87
CA LEU A 69 -2.29 2.25 -10.21
C LEU A 69 -3.46 3.19 -10.54
N ASN A 70 -3.70 3.42 -11.84
CA ASN A 70 -4.82 4.22 -12.31
C ASN A 70 -6.12 3.40 -12.16
N ALA A 71 -6.95 3.78 -11.20
CA ALA A 71 -8.15 3.02 -10.83
C ALA A 71 -9.44 3.49 -11.52
N ASN A 72 -9.38 4.42 -12.48
CA ASN A 72 -10.57 5.03 -13.09
C ASN A 72 -11.57 4.03 -13.66
N MET A 73 -11.07 2.97 -14.31
CA MET A 73 -11.91 1.95 -14.94
C MET A 73 -12.26 0.79 -14.02
N LEU A 74 -11.85 0.83 -12.75
CA LEU A 74 -12.02 -0.29 -11.81
C LEU A 74 -13.31 -0.22 -10.99
N GLN A 75 -14.04 0.90 -10.99
CA GLN A 75 -15.25 1.07 -10.17
C GLN A 75 -16.31 -0.03 -10.37
N PHE A 76 -16.47 -0.50 -11.62
CA PHE A 76 -17.46 -1.54 -11.98
C PHE A 76 -16.82 -2.83 -12.51
N TYR A 77 -15.51 -2.99 -12.34
CA TYR A 77 -14.80 -4.21 -12.71
C TYR A 77 -15.33 -5.40 -11.90
N ARG A 78 -15.52 -6.56 -12.53
CA ARG A 78 -16.09 -7.76 -11.88
C ARG A 78 -15.19 -8.99 -11.95
N HIS A 79 -14.66 -9.32 -13.13
CA HIS A 79 -13.77 -10.47 -13.33
C HIS A 79 -13.06 -10.36 -14.69
N GLY A 80 -12.03 -11.19 -14.90
CA GLY A 80 -11.28 -11.28 -16.16
C GLY A 80 -9.91 -10.60 -16.08
N ILE A 81 -9.41 -10.14 -17.23
CA ILE A 81 -8.19 -9.33 -17.31
C ILE A 81 -8.62 -7.90 -17.59
N SER A 82 -8.29 -6.97 -16.70
CA SER A 82 -8.54 -5.54 -16.92
C SER A 82 -7.48 -4.99 -17.87
N HIS A 83 -7.89 -4.71 -19.11
CA HIS A 83 -7.02 -4.13 -20.14
C HIS A 83 -7.72 -2.96 -20.85
N PRO A 84 -7.84 -1.80 -20.17
CA PRO A 84 -8.46 -0.62 -20.76
C PRO A 84 -7.55 -0.01 -21.85
N PHE A 85 -8.12 0.82 -22.72
CA PHE A 85 -7.33 1.57 -23.69
C PHE A 85 -6.25 2.41 -22.99
N LYS A 86 -5.10 2.60 -23.66
CA LYS A 86 -3.91 3.26 -23.10
C LYS A 86 -4.23 4.59 -22.40
N ILE A 87 -5.07 5.42 -23.00
CA ILE A 87 -5.49 6.72 -22.43
C ILE A 87 -6.17 6.61 -21.05
N PHE A 88 -6.78 5.46 -20.75
CA PHE A 88 -7.43 5.17 -19.46
C PHE A 88 -6.54 4.37 -18.50
N CYS A 89 -5.35 3.94 -18.95
CA CYS A 89 -4.37 3.16 -18.18
C CYS A 89 -3.13 3.99 -17.80
N GLU A 90 -2.93 5.15 -18.44
CA GLU A 90 -1.76 5.99 -18.17
C GLU A 90 -1.67 6.42 -16.70
N PRO A 91 -0.46 6.45 -16.11
CA PRO A 91 -0.26 6.73 -14.69
C PRO A 91 -0.35 8.24 -14.36
N PHE A 92 -0.85 9.08 -15.26
CA PHE A 92 -0.87 10.54 -15.09
C PHE A 92 -1.56 11.02 -13.80
N MET A 93 -2.52 10.23 -13.28
CA MET A 93 -3.25 10.54 -12.04
C MET A 93 -2.83 9.66 -10.85
N VAL A 94 -1.75 8.89 -10.98
CA VAL A 94 -1.18 8.09 -9.91
C VAL A 94 -0.02 8.90 -9.33
N ASN A 95 -0.33 9.74 -8.34
CA ASN A 95 0.66 10.55 -7.62
C ASN A 95 1.70 9.69 -6.89
#